data_AF-A0A4Y8A778-F1
#
_entry.id   AF-A0A4Y8A778-F1
#
_cell.length_a   1.000
_cell.length_b   1.000
_cell.length_c   1.000
_cell.angle_alpha   90.00
_cell.angle_beta   90.00
_cell.angle_gamma   90.00
#
_symmetry.space_group_name_H-M   'P 1'
#
loop_
_entity.id
_entity.type
_entity.pdbx_description
1 polymer ?
#
loop_
_entity_poly.entity_id
_entity_poly.type
_entity_poly.pdbx_seq_one_letter_code
_entity_poly.pdbx_strand_id
1 'polypeptide(L)'
;MKKTAYQLMILAALASCKSKTNNATQADTAINKAEVSKTSPDAVANNTPVAIAPFDINSIPVTDKDPGKFPYLGLPDKYTFDYHKEASAASINNMDKEYFAVNGKLIPQEGKTFKTHIELPNAEGKFSSMVVSKYYNEAIKALGGVQVNHVAVPKTQIDSVGNNELVDKKYGYSIDYNLLDDIKTYVIRTKTKQIWIQMTLMNEESGKLTVLEKAN
;
A
#
# COMPACT_ATOMS: atom_id res chain seq x y z
N MET A 1 -28.65 24.11 -43.84
CA MET A 1 -28.65 22.97 -44.80
C MET A 1 -27.22 22.74 -45.28
N LYS A 2 -26.61 21.60 -44.91
CA LYS A 2 -25.84 20.69 -45.77
C LYS A 2 -25.09 19.72 -44.85
N LYS A 3 -25.53 18.47 -44.92
CA LYS A 3 -24.99 17.29 -44.24
C LYS A 3 -23.83 16.78 -45.08
N THR A 4 -22.73 16.38 -44.45
CA THR A 4 -21.73 15.51 -45.07
C THR A 4 -21.36 14.44 -44.05
N ALA A 5 -22.00 13.28 -44.25
CA ALA A 5 -21.65 12.03 -43.61
C ALA A 5 -20.43 11.44 -44.31
N TYR A 6 -19.53 10.82 -43.54
CA TYR A 6 -18.57 9.86 -44.08
C TYR A 6 -18.60 8.62 -43.19
N GLN A 7 -19.18 7.55 -43.72
CA GLN A 7 -19.05 6.17 -43.25
C GLN A 7 -17.98 5.47 -44.08
N LEU A 8 -17.15 4.63 -43.45
CA LEU A 8 -16.53 3.36 -43.89
C LEU A 8 -15.31 3.09 -42.97
N MET A 9 -14.92 1.90 -42.53
CA MET A 9 -15.34 0.52 -42.80
C MET A 9 -14.68 -0.33 -41.69
N ILE A 10 -15.42 -1.22 -41.02
CA ILE A 10 -14.87 -2.21 -40.08
C ILE A 10 -14.70 -3.52 -40.85
N LEU A 11 -13.50 -4.10 -40.83
CA LEU A 11 -13.27 -5.49 -41.24
C LEU A 11 -12.69 -6.28 -40.06
N ALA A 12 -13.45 -7.27 -39.60
CA ALA A 12 -13.02 -8.30 -38.67
C ALA A 12 -12.63 -9.56 -39.46
N ALA A 13 -11.51 -10.20 -39.10
CA ALA A 13 -11.17 -11.54 -39.56
C ALA A 13 -10.83 -12.41 -38.35
N LEU A 14 -11.69 -13.40 -38.09
CA LEU A 14 -11.43 -14.52 -37.18
C LEU A 14 -10.84 -15.65 -38.00
N ALA A 15 -9.63 -16.11 -37.66
CA ALA A 15 -9.04 -17.33 -38.18
C ALA A 15 -8.92 -18.37 -37.07
N SER A 16 -9.78 -19.38 -37.17
CA SER A 16 -9.80 -20.61 -36.38
C SER A 16 -8.85 -21.63 -37.02
N CYS A 17 -7.93 -22.21 -36.23
CA CYS A 17 -7.23 -23.44 -36.62
C CYS A 17 -7.35 -24.48 -35.51
N LYS A 18 -8.00 -25.59 -35.86
CA LYS A 18 -8.09 -26.84 -35.12
C LYS A 18 -7.63 -27.97 -36.05
N SER A 19 -7.23 -29.08 -35.44
CA SER A 19 -6.77 -30.38 -36.01
C SER A 19 -5.24 -30.59 -35.85
N LYS A 20 -4.70 -31.76 -35.51
CA LYS A 20 -5.19 -33.15 -35.62
C LYS A 20 -4.67 -34.03 -34.46
N THR A 21 -5.52 -34.99 -34.07
CA THR A 21 -5.20 -36.24 -33.38
C THR A 21 -4.45 -37.20 -34.32
N ASN A 22 -3.53 -38.01 -33.80
CA ASN A 22 -3.26 -39.35 -34.32
C ASN A 22 -2.83 -40.30 -33.19
N ASN A 23 -3.39 -41.51 -33.27
CA ASN A 23 -3.43 -42.60 -32.29
C ASN A 23 -2.33 -43.67 -32.55
N ALA A 24 -2.29 -44.60 -31.59
CA ALA A 24 -1.82 -46.00 -31.64
C ALA A 24 -0.33 -46.22 -31.35
N THR A 25 0.08 -46.77 -30.19
CA THR A 25 -0.22 -48.07 -29.51
C THR A 25 0.59 -49.24 -30.06
N GLN A 26 1.43 -49.81 -29.20
CA GLN A 26 1.73 -51.23 -28.95
C GLN A 26 3.12 -51.32 -28.30
N ALA A 27 3.47 -52.24 -27.42
CA ALA A 27 2.83 -53.20 -26.53
C ALA A 27 4.03 -53.87 -25.83
N ASP A 28 3.98 -54.18 -24.54
CA ASP A 28 4.32 -55.54 -24.13
C ASP A 28 3.89 -55.89 -22.70
N THR A 29 3.72 -57.18 -22.54
CA THR A 29 2.85 -57.88 -21.60
C THR A 29 3.64 -58.39 -20.40
N ALA A 30 3.10 -58.30 -19.17
CA ALA A 30 3.24 -59.35 -18.15
C ALA A 30 2.25 -59.16 -17.00
N ILE A 31 1.52 -60.24 -16.72
CA ILE A 31 0.54 -60.40 -15.64
C ILE A 31 1.27 -60.67 -14.32
N ASN A 32 0.87 -60.03 -13.21
CA ASN A 32 0.65 -60.74 -11.95
C ASN A 32 -0.11 -59.93 -10.90
N LYS A 33 -1.08 -60.62 -10.31
CA LYS A 33 -2.04 -60.21 -9.28
C LYS A 33 -1.39 -60.27 -7.90
N ALA A 34 -1.46 -59.19 -7.13
CA ALA A 34 -1.44 -59.20 -5.67
C ALA A 34 -2.06 -57.89 -5.12
N GLU A 35 -3.05 -58.01 -4.25
CA GLU A 35 -3.69 -56.91 -3.52
C GLU A 35 -2.68 -56.15 -2.65
N VAL A 36 -2.70 -54.82 -2.71
CA VAL A 36 -2.09 -53.95 -1.69
C VAL A 36 -3.00 -52.75 -1.40
N SER A 37 -3.20 -52.55 -0.10
CA SER A 37 -3.95 -51.51 0.59
C SER A 37 -3.96 -50.11 -0.03
N LYS A 38 -5.14 -49.48 0.07
CA LYS A 38 -5.35 -48.03 -0.03
C LYS A 38 -4.31 -47.28 0.83
N THR A 39 -3.46 -46.52 0.18
CA THR A 39 -2.74 -45.40 0.78
C THR A 39 -3.18 -44.13 0.07
N SER A 40 -3.84 -43.27 0.85
CA SER A 40 -4.24 -41.92 0.48
C SER A 40 -3.01 -41.03 0.42
N PRO A 41 -2.82 -40.20 -0.63
CA PRO A 41 -1.92 -39.06 -0.54
C PRO A 41 -2.66 -37.93 0.18
N ASP A 42 -2.42 -37.82 1.49
CA ASP A 42 -2.60 -36.58 2.23
C ASP A 42 -1.58 -35.54 1.74
N ALA A 43 -2.09 -34.36 1.39
CA ALA A 43 -1.58 -33.05 1.81
C ALA A 43 -2.13 -31.97 0.84
N VAL A 44 -3.44 -31.72 0.90
CA VAL A 44 -3.96 -30.44 0.46
C VAL A 44 -3.52 -29.43 1.52
N ALA A 45 -2.61 -28.53 1.15
CA ALA A 45 -2.28 -27.37 1.95
C ALA A 45 -3.57 -26.59 2.24
N ASN A 46 -4.09 -26.74 3.46
CA ASN A 46 -5.14 -25.90 3.98
C ASN A 46 -4.58 -24.48 4.10
N ASN A 47 -4.77 -23.68 3.05
CA ASN A 47 -4.66 -22.22 3.10
C ASN A 47 -5.87 -21.66 3.86
N THR A 48 -6.02 -22.05 5.13
CA THR A 48 -6.94 -21.37 6.04
C THR A 48 -6.33 -20.00 6.32
N PRO A 49 -7.04 -18.89 6.03
CA PRO A 49 -6.53 -17.57 6.37
C PRO A 49 -6.27 -17.51 7.88
N VAL A 50 -5.00 -17.34 8.27
CA VAL A 50 -4.65 -17.08 9.67
C VAL A 50 -5.32 -15.77 10.05
N ALA A 51 -6.24 -15.81 11.00
CA ALA A 51 -6.88 -14.62 11.52
C ALA A 51 -5.80 -13.70 12.12
N ILE A 52 -5.54 -12.57 11.46
CA ILE A 52 -4.61 -11.55 11.95
C ILE A 52 -5.26 -10.92 13.18
N ALA A 53 -4.61 -11.09 14.34
CA ALA A 53 -5.03 -10.50 15.61
C ALA A 53 -5.25 -8.97 15.45
N PRO A 54 -6.21 -8.38 16.18
CA PRO A 54 -6.40 -6.93 16.19
C PRO A 54 -5.08 -6.21 16.55
N PHE A 55 -4.82 -5.08 15.91
CA PHE A 55 -3.66 -4.26 16.24
C PHE A 55 -3.79 -3.71 17.66
N ASP A 56 -2.79 -3.97 18.50
CA ASP A 56 -2.67 -3.40 19.84
C ASP A 56 -1.51 -2.38 19.87
N ILE A 57 -1.85 -1.11 20.09
CA ILE A 57 -0.88 -0.03 20.20
C ILE A 57 0.14 -0.24 21.34
N ASN A 58 -0.23 -0.99 22.38
CA ASN A 58 0.66 -1.27 23.51
C ASN A 58 1.79 -2.24 23.17
N SER A 59 1.67 -2.97 22.05
CA SER A 59 2.76 -3.79 21.51
C SER A 59 3.92 -2.97 20.94
N ILE A 60 3.69 -1.68 20.66
CA ILE A 60 4.74 -0.78 20.18
C ILE A 60 5.59 -0.30 21.37
N PRO A 61 6.91 -0.51 21.39
CA PRO A 61 7.77 -0.04 22.48
C PRO A 61 7.68 1.46 22.69
N VAL A 62 7.75 1.91 23.95
CA VAL A 62 7.91 3.33 24.26
C VAL A 62 9.37 3.71 24.05
N THR A 63 9.62 4.74 23.24
CA THR A 63 10.94 5.35 23.05
C THR A 63 11.12 6.57 23.95
N ASP A 64 12.35 6.78 24.43
CA ASP A 64 12.77 8.00 25.15
C ASP A 64 13.43 9.03 24.21
N LYS A 65 13.52 8.75 22.91
CA LYS A 65 14.12 9.65 21.93
C LYS A 65 13.19 10.84 21.66
N ASP A 66 13.77 12.02 21.56
CA ASP A 66 13.03 13.23 21.19
C ASP A 66 12.75 13.24 19.67
N PRO A 67 11.48 13.19 19.23
CA PRO A 67 11.13 13.30 17.82
C PRO A 67 11.34 14.72 17.26
N GLY A 68 11.60 15.72 18.11
CA GLY A 68 11.81 17.11 17.70
C GLY A 68 10.51 17.87 17.51
N LYS A 69 10.43 18.71 16.47
CA LYS A 69 9.27 19.57 16.19
C LYS A 69 8.37 18.94 15.13
N PHE A 70 7.05 19.01 15.35
CA PHE A 70 6.06 18.56 14.38
C PHE A 70 6.29 19.25 13.01
N PRO A 71 6.29 18.52 11.87
CA PRO A 71 5.84 17.12 11.67
C PRO A 71 6.94 16.04 11.86
N TYR A 72 8.00 16.33 12.61
CA TYR A 72 9.06 15.42 13.11
C TYR A 72 10.04 14.88 12.08
N LEU A 73 9.71 14.90 10.79
CA LEU A 73 10.54 14.35 9.73
C LEU A 73 10.81 15.41 8.67
N GLY A 74 12.09 15.57 8.31
CA GLY A 74 12.51 16.37 7.17
C GLY A 74 12.40 15.60 5.85
N LEU A 75 12.95 16.17 4.78
CA LEU A 75 12.99 15.56 3.45
C LEU A 75 14.39 15.01 3.14
N PRO A 76 14.49 13.99 2.26
CA PRO A 76 15.77 13.69 1.62
C PRO A 76 16.24 14.90 0.80
N ASP A 77 17.56 14.98 0.58
CA ASP A 77 18.17 16.06 -0.20
C ASP A 77 17.46 16.28 -1.54
N LYS A 78 17.25 17.55 -1.90
CA LYS A 78 16.61 18.03 -3.14
C LYS A 78 15.08 17.84 -3.22
N TYR A 79 14.50 16.93 -2.45
CA TYR A 79 13.05 16.77 -2.38
C TYR A 79 12.37 17.98 -1.72
N THR A 80 11.05 18.03 -1.82
CA THR A 80 10.17 19.10 -1.36
C THR A 80 8.85 18.54 -0.83
N PHE A 81 8.20 19.30 0.04
CA PHE A 81 6.81 19.12 0.47
C PHE A 81 5.93 20.04 -0.37
N ASP A 82 5.09 19.50 -1.25
CA ASP A 82 4.27 20.28 -2.19
C ASP A 82 5.07 21.43 -2.86
N TYR A 83 6.29 21.14 -3.34
CA TYR A 83 7.24 22.10 -3.95
C TYR A 83 7.87 23.15 -3.00
N HIS A 84 7.71 23.00 -1.69
CA HIS A 84 8.37 23.80 -0.66
C HIS A 84 9.47 23.01 0.08
N LYS A 85 10.50 23.69 0.59
CA LYS A 85 11.59 23.03 1.34
C LYS A 85 11.21 22.68 2.78
N GLU A 86 10.20 23.36 3.32
CA GLU A 86 9.76 23.22 4.70
C GLU A 86 8.27 22.91 4.74
N ALA A 87 7.82 22.28 5.85
CA ALA A 87 6.41 22.01 6.06
C ALA A 87 5.60 23.32 6.15
N SER A 88 4.54 23.43 5.34
CA SER A 88 3.63 24.56 5.38
C SER A 88 2.63 24.43 6.54
N ALA A 89 2.39 25.53 7.25
CA ALA A 89 1.34 25.58 8.27
C ALA A 89 -0.07 25.34 7.69
N ALA A 90 -0.28 25.63 6.39
CA ALA A 90 -1.55 25.38 5.71
C ALA A 90 -1.84 23.87 5.52
N SER A 91 -0.80 23.03 5.57
CA SER A 91 -0.91 21.57 5.49
C SER A 91 -1.11 20.92 6.86
N ILE A 92 -1.23 21.72 7.93
CA ILE A 92 -1.36 21.26 9.31
C ILE A 92 -2.78 21.54 9.83
N ASN A 93 -3.45 20.51 10.34
CA ASN A 93 -4.70 20.67 11.10
C ASN A 93 -4.48 20.27 12.55
N ASN A 94 -4.93 21.10 13.51
CA ASN A 94 -4.74 20.82 14.94
C ASN A 94 -5.65 19.71 15.48
N MET A 95 -6.77 19.45 14.82
CA MET A 95 -7.68 18.35 15.13
C MET A 95 -8.29 17.86 13.82
N ASP A 96 -7.98 16.62 13.46
CA ASP A 96 -8.37 15.99 12.21
C ASP A 96 -8.42 14.47 12.42
N LYS A 97 -8.94 13.74 11.43
CA LYS A 97 -8.99 12.29 11.40
C LYS A 97 -8.21 11.77 10.19
N GLU A 98 -7.62 10.59 10.34
CA GLU A 98 -7.01 9.87 9.22
C GLU A 98 -7.12 8.37 9.43
N TYR A 99 -7.32 7.63 8.34
CA TYR A 99 -7.23 6.18 8.30
C TYR A 99 -5.79 5.74 7.97
N PHE A 100 -5.24 4.96 8.89
CA PHE A 100 -3.93 4.34 8.77
C PHE A 100 -4.06 2.86 8.42
N ALA A 101 -3.24 2.37 7.52
CA ALA A 101 -3.12 0.97 7.19
C ALA A 101 -2.26 0.26 8.25
N VAL A 102 -2.76 -0.87 8.77
CA VAL A 102 -2.01 -1.80 9.63
C VAL A 102 -2.30 -3.21 9.18
N ASN A 103 -1.27 -3.91 8.71
CA ASN A 103 -1.38 -5.23 8.08
C ASN A 103 -2.55 -5.32 7.06
N GLY A 104 -2.67 -4.29 6.21
CA GLY A 104 -3.71 -4.16 5.18
C GLY A 104 -5.08 -3.69 5.68
N LYS A 105 -5.30 -3.53 6.99
CA LYS A 105 -6.58 -3.04 7.55
C LYS A 105 -6.53 -1.54 7.79
N LEU A 106 -7.64 -0.85 7.54
CA LEU A 106 -7.76 0.59 7.83
C LEU A 106 -8.25 0.81 9.26
N ILE A 107 -7.50 1.61 10.02
CA ILE A 107 -7.86 2.01 11.38
C ILE A 107 -7.89 3.55 11.48
N PRO A 108 -8.98 4.15 11.99
CA PRO A 108 -9.04 5.61 12.14
C PRO A 108 -8.22 6.05 13.35
N GLN A 109 -7.51 7.17 13.21
CA GLN A 109 -6.85 7.88 14.28
C GLN A 109 -7.26 9.35 14.22
N GLU A 110 -7.33 9.98 15.39
CA GLU A 110 -7.69 11.40 15.53
C GLU A 110 -6.59 12.13 16.28
N GLY A 111 -6.27 13.34 15.82
CA GLY A 111 -5.21 14.16 16.38
C GLY A 111 -4.77 15.27 15.45
N LYS A 112 -3.56 15.80 15.70
CA LYS A 112 -2.96 16.85 14.87
C LYS A 112 -2.32 16.23 13.64
N THR A 113 -2.73 16.65 12.43
CA THR A 113 -2.26 16.07 11.17
C THR A 113 -1.38 17.02 10.38
N PHE A 114 -0.47 16.44 9.60
CA PHE A 114 0.26 17.06 8.50
C PHE A 114 0.10 16.16 7.27
N LYS A 115 -0.43 16.70 6.18
CA LYS A 115 -0.74 15.98 4.93
C LYS A 115 -0.09 16.70 3.76
N THR A 116 0.77 16.03 2.99
CA THR A 116 1.55 16.67 1.92
C THR A 116 1.98 15.68 0.83
N HIS A 117 2.29 16.19 -0.36
CA HIS A 117 3.05 15.43 -1.36
C HIS A 117 4.55 15.57 -1.14
N ILE A 118 5.28 14.48 -1.33
CA ILE A 118 6.73 14.48 -1.46
C ILE A 118 7.03 14.56 -2.94
N GLU A 119 7.72 15.62 -3.33
CA GLU A 119 7.98 15.95 -4.74
C GLU A 119 9.48 16.08 -4.98
N LEU A 120 9.93 15.68 -6.17
CA LEU A 120 11.25 16.03 -6.67
C LEU A 120 11.08 17.05 -7.82
N PRO A 121 11.58 18.29 -7.69
CA PRO A 121 11.49 19.25 -8.79
C PRO A 121 12.10 18.69 -10.08
N ASN A 122 11.45 18.90 -11.23
CA ASN A 122 11.90 18.34 -12.52
C ASN A 122 13.36 18.66 -12.86
N ALA A 123 13.88 19.82 -12.41
CA ALA A 123 15.28 20.22 -12.61
C ALA A 123 16.29 19.32 -11.87
N GLU A 124 15.85 18.57 -10.85
CA GLU A 124 16.66 17.67 -10.04
C GLU A 124 16.61 16.20 -10.52
N GLY A 125 15.78 15.89 -11.53
CA GLY A 125 15.64 14.56 -12.11
C GLY A 125 14.27 13.92 -11.88
N LYS A 126 14.22 12.59 -11.91
CA LYS A 126 13.00 11.80 -11.67
C LYS A 126 12.90 11.38 -10.21
N PHE A 127 11.69 11.43 -9.66
CA PHE A 127 11.39 10.95 -8.31
C PHE A 127 11.81 9.49 -8.11
N SER A 128 12.49 9.17 -7.01
CA SER A 128 12.86 7.80 -6.67
C SER A 128 12.16 7.36 -5.38
N SER A 129 11.22 6.44 -5.52
CA SER A 129 10.52 5.86 -4.36
C SER A 129 11.48 5.14 -3.41
N MET A 130 12.56 4.55 -3.95
CA MET A 130 13.61 3.88 -3.17
C MET A 130 14.39 4.86 -2.28
N VAL A 131 14.79 6.03 -2.81
CA VAL A 131 15.52 7.05 -2.04
C VAL A 131 14.66 7.56 -0.88
N VAL A 132 13.42 7.94 -1.19
CA VAL A 132 12.46 8.44 -0.19
C VAL A 132 12.17 7.35 0.86
N SER A 133 11.86 6.14 0.42
CA SER A 133 11.57 5.03 1.32
C SER A 133 12.74 4.70 2.25
N LYS A 134 13.98 4.72 1.74
CA LYS A 134 15.17 4.43 2.55
C LYS A 134 15.37 5.51 3.61
N TYR A 135 15.35 6.78 3.20
CA TYR A 135 15.52 7.93 4.09
C TYR A 135 14.50 7.90 5.24
N TYR A 136 13.21 7.77 4.92
CA TYR A 136 12.18 7.76 5.95
C TYR A 136 12.25 6.53 6.85
N ASN A 137 12.51 5.34 6.31
CA ASN A 137 12.69 4.14 7.13
C ASN A 137 13.84 4.31 8.13
N GLU A 138 14.98 4.87 7.70
CA GLU A 138 16.13 5.12 8.57
C GLU A 138 15.82 6.18 9.62
N ALA A 139 15.27 7.33 9.23
CA ALA A 139 14.90 8.41 10.15
C ALA A 139 13.88 7.97 11.21
N ILE A 140 12.86 7.21 10.80
CA ILE A 140 11.81 6.73 11.71
C ILE A 140 12.36 5.67 12.68
N LYS A 141 13.15 4.71 12.19
CA LYS A 141 13.82 3.71 13.04
C LYS A 141 14.81 4.36 14.01
N ALA A 142 15.50 5.42 13.57
CA ALA A 142 16.38 6.19 14.44
C ALA A 142 15.61 6.79 15.61
N LEU A 143 14.32 7.12 15.47
CA LEU A 143 13.44 7.58 16.56
C LEU A 143 12.80 6.43 17.37
N GLY A 144 13.05 5.17 17.02
CA GLY A 144 12.42 4.01 17.67
C GLY A 144 11.04 3.66 17.11
N GLY A 145 10.72 4.13 15.90
CA GLY A 145 9.50 3.78 15.22
C GLY A 145 9.47 2.33 14.73
N VAL A 146 8.29 1.75 14.74
CA VAL A 146 8.01 0.39 14.29
C VAL A 146 7.15 0.44 13.04
N GLN A 147 7.52 -0.32 12.02
CA GLN A 147 6.71 -0.48 10.82
C GLN A 147 5.57 -1.45 11.11
N VAL A 148 4.34 -1.00 10.91
CA VAL A 148 3.10 -1.77 11.16
C VAL A 148 2.36 -2.12 9.87
N ASN A 149 2.80 -1.61 8.73
CA ASN A 149 2.30 -1.97 7.41
C ASN A 149 3.37 -1.87 6.33
N HIS A 150 3.34 -2.82 5.38
CA HIS A 150 4.13 -2.79 4.16
C HIS A 150 3.41 -3.51 3.02
N VAL A 151 2.09 -3.38 2.97
CA VAL A 151 1.26 -4.04 1.98
C VAL A 151 0.19 -3.06 1.49
N ALA A 152 -0.29 -3.24 0.27
CA ALA A 152 -1.49 -2.55 -0.20
C ALA A 152 -2.68 -2.81 0.73
N VAL A 153 -3.57 -1.81 0.85
CA VAL A 153 -4.87 -1.99 1.52
C VAL A 153 -5.82 -2.69 0.55
N PRO A 154 -6.39 -3.85 0.88
CA PRO A 154 -7.30 -4.55 -0.02
C PRO A 154 -8.55 -3.71 -0.33
N LYS A 155 -9.08 -3.85 -1.55
CA LYS A 155 -10.30 -3.16 -1.97
C LYS A 155 -11.47 -3.35 -0.98
N THR A 156 -11.60 -4.54 -0.40
CA THR A 156 -12.65 -4.85 0.58
C THR A 156 -12.57 -3.99 1.84
N GLN A 157 -11.37 -3.58 2.26
CA GLN A 157 -11.18 -2.66 3.39
C GLN A 157 -11.53 -1.22 3.00
N ILE A 158 -11.14 -0.77 1.81
CA ILE A 158 -11.51 0.55 1.27
C ILE A 158 -13.04 0.65 1.15
N ASP A 159 -13.68 -0.35 0.55
CA ASP A 159 -15.12 -0.40 0.36
C ASP A 159 -15.87 -0.44 1.70
N SER A 160 -15.33 -1.15 2.70
CA SER A 160 -15.94 -1.24 4.02
C SER A 160 -15.94 0.10 4.78
N VAL A 161 -14.94 0.95 4.57
CA VAL A 161 -14.90 2.31 5.16
C VAL A 161 -15.71 3.28 4.30
N GLY A 162 -15.59 3.16 2.98
CA GLY A 162 -16.38 3.89 1.99
C GLY A 162 -15.77 5.22 1.55
N ASN A 163 -16.06 5.60 0.30
CA ASN A 163 -15.53 6.81 -0.34
C ASN A 163 -15.95 8.10 0.38
N ASN A 164 -17.13 8.15 1.00
CA ASN A 164 -17.55 9.32 1.76
C ASN A 164 -16.58 9.63 2.92
N GLU A 165 -16.09 8.62 3.62
CA GLU A 165 -15.13 8.81 4.70
C GLU A 165 -13.72 9.08 4.16
N LEU A 166 -13.26 8.27 3.21
CA LEU A 166 -11.87 8.31 2.77
C LEU A 166 -11.57 9.46 1.80
N VAL A 167 -12.48 9.71 0.84
CA VAL A 167 -12.29 10.66 -0.26
C VAL A 167 -13.02 11.97 0.01
N ASP A 168 -14.34 11.95 0.23
CA ASP A 168 -15.14 13.18 0.32
C ASP A 168 -14.77 14.00 1.57
N LYS A 169 -14.57 13.31 2.71
CA LYS A 169 -14.06 13.92 3.96
C LYS A 169 -12.54 14.01 4.04
N LYS A 170 -11.81 13.46 3.06
CA LYS A 170 -10.34 13.52 2.96
C LYS A 170 -9.58 12.89 4.15
N TYR A 171 -10.11 11.78 4.69
CA TYR A 171 -9.48 11.03 5.78
C TYR A 171 -8.63 9.84 5.30
N GLY A 172 -8.46 9.64 4.00
CA GLY A 172 -7.57 8.63 3.42
C GLY A 172 -6.54 9.27 2.48
N TYR A 173 -5.86 10.32 2.93
CA TYR A 173 -4.97 11.15 2.11
C TYR A 173 -3.83 10.34 1.49
N SER A 174 -3.16 9.52 2.30
CA SER A 174 -2.03 8.67 1.86
C SER A 174 -2.43 7.23 1.54
N ILE A 175 -3.71 6.97 1.24
CA ILE A 175 -4.16 5.67 0.74
C ILE A 175 -3.99 5.64 -0.79
N ASP A 176 -3.50 4.52 -1.31
CA ASP A 176 -3.58 4.23 -2.74
C ASP A 176 -4.92 3.58 -3.09
N TYR A 177 -5.74 4.29 -3.87
CA TYR A 177 -7.04 3.79 -4.34
C TYR A 177 -6.92 2.98 -5.64
N ASN A 178 -5.77 3.01 -6.31
CA ASN A 178 -5.52 2.21 -7.51
C ASN A 178 -5.07 0.78 -7.18
N LEU A 179 -4.73 0.51 -5.92
CA LEU A 179 -4.30 -0.80 -5.41
C LEU A 179 -3.00 -1.31 -6.05
N LEU A 180 -2.17 -0.39 -6.54
CA LEU A 180 -0.92 -0.68 -7.24
C LEU A 180 0.29 -0.63 -6.29
N ASP A 181 0.21 0.21 -5.25
CA ASP A 181 1.34 0.50 -4.39
C ASP A 181 1.15 0.01 -2.95
N ASP A 182 2.24 -0.51 -2.38
CA ASP A 182 2.29 -0.84 -0.96
C ASP A 182 2.30 0.43 -0.11
N ILE A 183 1.45 0.44 0.91
CA ILE A 183 1.39 1.53 1.88
C ILE A 183 2.37 1.23 3.00
N LYS A 184 3.27 2.17 3.31
CA LYS A 184 4.17 2.04 4.45
C LYS A 184 3.61 2.84 5.61
N THR A 185 3.35 2.16 6.72
CA THR A 185 2.86 2.79 7.95
C THR A 185 3.80 2.48 9.10
N TYR A 186 4.16 3.52 9.84
CA TYR A 186 5.00 3.44 11.02
C TYR A 186 4.32 4.09 12.21
N VAL A 187 4.65 3.60 13.40
CA VAL A 187 4.22 4.16 14.67
C VAL A 187 5.42 4.39 15.57
N ILE A 188 5.53 5.59 16.13
CA ILE A 188 6.46 5.92 17.22
C ILE A 188 5.61 6.17 18.46
N ARG A 189 5.87 5.44 19.55
CA ARG A 189 5.21 5.68 20.84
C ARG A 189 6.21 6.31 21.81
N THR A 190 5.85 7.46 22.36
CA THR A 190 6.60 8.13 23.43
C THR A 190 5.80 8.04 24.72
N LYS A 191 6.33 8.58 25.83
CA LYS A 191 5.61 8.67 27.11
C LYS A 191 4.33 9.48 27.02
N THR A 192 4.27 10.49 26.15
CA THR A 192 3.17 11.47 26.12
C THR A 192 2.32 11.44 24.85
N LYS A 193 2.80 10.80 23.78
CA LYS A 193 2.13 10.80 22.47
C LYS A 193 2.47 9.58 21.62
N GLN A 194 1.59 9.32 20.66
CA GLN A 194 1.77 8.43 19.52
C GLN A 194 1.93 9.27 18.26
N ILE A 195 2.88 8.90 17.42
CA ILE A 195 3.12 9.53 16.11
C ILE A 195 2.90 8.45 15.06
N TRP A 196 1.89 8.66 14.23
CA TRP A 196 1.55 7.80 13.10
C TRP A 196 2.09 8.44 11.83
N ILE A 197 2.80 7.66 11.02
CA ILE A 197 3.40 8.13 9.76
C ILE A 197 3.02 7.14 8.68
N GLN A 198 2.36 7.61 7.62
CA GLN A 198 1.95 6.80 6.48
C GLN A 198 2.40 7.43 5.17
N MET A 199 2.90 6.59 4.27
CA MET A 199 3.27 7.03 2.93
C MET A 199 2.94 6.01 1.85
N THR A 200 2.58 6.55 0.70
CA THR A 200 2.47 5.86 -0.59
C THR A 200 3.42 6.54 -1.55
N LEU A 201 4.24 5.78 -2.26
CA LEU A 201 5.32 6.31 -3.10
C LEU A 201 5.20 5.74 -4.51
N MET A 202 4.99 6.60 -5.49
CA MET A 202 4.90 6.25 -6.91
C MET A 202 6.23 6.56 -7.59
N ASN A 203 6.94 5.53 -8.04
CA ASN A 203 8.26 5.72 -8.63
C ASN A 203 8.19 6.55 -9.92
N GLU A 204 9.18 7.42 -10.15
CA GLU A 204 9.21 8.42 -11.22
C GLU A 204 8.11 9.49 -11.20
N GLU A 205 7.21 9.48 -10.20
CA GLU A 205 6.12 10.45 -10.07
C GLU A 205 6.28 11.30 -8.79
N SER A 206 5.72 10.85 -7.66
CA SER A 206 5.66 11.59 -6.41
C SER A 206 5.38 10.64 -5.23
N GLY A 207 5.32 11.18 -4.01
CA GLY A 207 4.83 10.48 -2.83
C GLY A 207 3.71 11.24 -2.13
N LYS A 208 2.88 10.55 -1.36
CA LYS A 208 1.96 11.15 -0.39
C LYS A 208 2.41 10.79 1.00
N LEU A 209 2.40 11.76 1.91
CA LEU A 209 2.79 11.62 3.30
C LEU A 209 1.68 12.14 4.21
N THR A 210 1.29 11.31 5.19
CA THR A 210 0.51 11.77 6.35
C THR A 210 1.30 11.53 7.62
N VAL A 211 1.40 12.55 8.47
CA VAL A 211 1.86 12.44 9.86
C VAL A 211 0.71 12.83 10.78
N LEU A 212 0.40 12.02 11.79
CA LEU A 212 -0.58 12.33 12.82
C LEU A 212 0.04 12.20 14.21
N GLU A 213 -0.10 13.24 15.02
CA GLU A 213 0.19 13.20 16.45
C GLU A 213 -1.09 13.02 17.25
N LYS A 214 -1.10 11.99 18.10
CA LYS A 214 -2.16 11.71 19.06
C LYS A 214 -1.57 11.76 20.47
N ALA A 215 -2.15 12.58 21.36
CA ALA A 215 -1.80 12.54 22.78
C ALA A 215 -2.20 11.18 23.39
N ASN A 216 -1.38 10.66 24.30
CA ASN A 216 -1.69 9.44 25.04
C ASN A 216 -2.83 9.65 26.04
#